data_AF-A0A2E5JC62-F1
#
_entry.id   AF-A0A2E5JC62-F1
#
_cell.length_a   1.000
_cell.length_b   1.000
_cell.length_c   1.000
_cell.angle_alpha   90.00
_cell.angle_beta   90.00
_cell.angle_gamma   90.00
#
_symmetry.space_group_name_H-M   'P 1'
#
loop_
_entity.id
_entity.type
_entity.pdbx_description
1 polymer ?
#
loop_
_entity_poly.entity_id
_entity_poly.type
_entity_poly.pdbx_seq_one_letter_code
_entity_poly.pdbx_strand_id
1 'polypeptide(L)'
;MRIFLVITLSFFISCGKDDSSSEVTPKSKYTLSVTSSDGGTVSLSGGTYNYGESVTITATQNSEYIFESWSNGSTQNPLTITVNQNLNLNANFVKRKYPLTINIQGEGTVREEIVSSARSSDPTEYNSGTVIRLTANASRDWVFEEWTGSVTETISEITITLDKPKTVNVRFMRYFDYNQPSYFFQNN
;
A
#
# COMPACT_ATOMS: atom_id res chain seq x y z
N MET A 1 -98.55 17.77 28.76
CA MET A 1 -98.08 16.72 27.83
C MET A 1 -96.83 17.21 27.10
N ARG A 2 -95.65 16.79 27.56
CA ARG A 2 -94.55 16.25 26.73
C ARG A 2 -93.37 15.97 27.66
N ILE A 3 -93.00 14.70 27.64
CA ILE A 3 -91.91 14.03 28.33
C ILE A 3 -90.66 14.10 27.42
N PHE A 4 -89.49 13.67 27.93
CA PHE A 4 -88.17 13.42 27.30
C PHE A 4 -87.12 14.51 27.54
N LEU A 5 -85.83 14.24 27.80
CA LEU A 5 -85.01 13.03 28.04
C LEU A 5 -83.64 13.54 28.53
N VAL A 6 -83.01 12.81 29.45
CA VAL A 6 -81.63 13.02 29.96
C VAL A 6 -80.60 12.81 28.84
N ILE A 7 -79.45 13.51 28.88
CA ILE A 7 -78.08 12.98 28.70
C ILE A 7 -77.09 14.13 28.93
N THR A 8 -76.41 14.08 30.08
CA THR A 8 -75.20 14.86 30.37
C THR A 8 -74.05 14.27 29.55
N LEU A 9 -73.65 14.96 28.49
CA LEU A 9 -72.52 14.54 27.67
C LEU A 9 -71.26 15.28 28.14
N SER A 10 -70.61 14.73 29.15
CA SER A 10 -69.27 15.11 29.60
C SER A 10 -68.27 14.67 28.53
N PHE A 11 -68.01 15.55 27.55
CA PHE A 11 -66.87 15.39 26.65
C PHE A 11 -65.60 15.82 27.39
N PHE A 12 -64.91 14.85 27.98
CA PHE A 12 -63.48 14.98 28.24
C PHE A 12 -62.81 15.10 26.87
N ILE A 13 -62.47 16.32 26.46
CA ILE A 13 -61.49 16.52 25.39
C ILE A 13 -60.16 16.04 25.97
N SER A 14 -59.92 14.75 25.70
CA SER A 14 -58.66 14.08 25.90
C SER A 14 -57.57 14.95 25.29
N CYS A 15 -56.62 15.34 26.14
CA CYS A 15 -55.44 16.09 25.78
C CYS A 15 -54.60 15.21 24.85
N GLY A 16 -54.74 15.39 23.54
CA GLY A 16 -53.79 14.91 22.56
C GLY A 16 -52.50 15.70 22.70
N LYS A 17 -51.67 15.34 23.68
CA LYS A 17 -50.25 15.63 23.59
C LYS A 17 -49.70 14.67 22.54
N ASP A 18 -49.70 15.11 21.30
CA ASP A 18 -48.83 14.53 20.27
C ASP A 18 -47.39 14.99 20.54
N ASP A 19 -46.84 14.62 21.71
CA ASP A 19 -45.39 14.55 21.89
C ASP A 19 -44.97 13.21 21.30
N SER A 20 -44.84 13.18 19.96
CA SER A 20 -44.08 12.15 19.28
C SER A 20 -42.59 12.40 19.52
N SER A 21 -42.19 12.30 20.78
CA SER A 21 -40.81 12.14 21.18
C SER A 21 -40.40 10.72 20.77
N SER A 22 -39.65 10.62 19.68
CA SER A 22 -38.95 9.39 19.32
C SER A 22 -37.95 9.08 20.44
N GLU A 23 -38.35 8.25 21.39
CA GLU A 23 -37.50 7.84 22.50
C GLU A 23 -36.34 7.01 21.92
N VAL A 24 -35.17 7.65 21.75
CA VAL A 24 -33.96 6.96 21.31
C VAL A 24 -33.49 6.10 22.48
N THR A 25 -33.96 4.86 22.56
CA THR A 25 -33.42 3.89 23.49
C THR A 25 -31.95 3.64 23.13
N PRO A 26 -30.99 3.86 24.06
CA PRO A 26 -29.58 3.65 23.76
C PRO A 26 -29.34 2.17 23.46
N LYS A 27 -28.76 1.89 22.29
CA LYS A 27 -28.48 0.51 21.86
C LYS A 27 -27.40 -0.09 22.77
N SER A 28 -27.67 -1.27 23.34
CA SER A 28 -26.73 -1.95 24.24
C SER A 28 -25.60 -2.70 23.53
N LYS A 29 -25.70 -2.88 22.21
CA LYS A 29 -24.72 -3.57 21.37
C LYS A 29 -24.50 -2.86 20.05
N TYR A 30 -23.27 -2.86 19.55
CA TYR A 30 -22.94 -2.32 18.23
C TYR A 30 -22.10 -3.28 17.42
N THR A 31 -22.10 -3.08 16.10
CA THR A 31 -21.32 -3.90 15.18
C THR A 31 -19.97 -3.27 14.89
N LEU A 32 -18.93 -4.08 14.85
CA LEU A 32 -17.63 -3.73 14.29
C LEU A 32 -17.44 -4.53 13.00
N SER A 33 -17.08 -3.88 11.90
CA SER A 33 -16.56 -4.53 10.70
C SER A 33 -15.13 -4.09 10.48
N VAL A 34 -14.25 -5.04 10.19
CA VAL A 34 -12.83 -4.79 9.94
C VAL A 34 -12.43 -5.47 8.64
N THR A 35 -11.88 -4.69 7.72
CA THR A 35 -11.34 -5.16 6.44
C THR A 35 -9.88 -4.79 6.30
N SER A 36 -9.23 -5.34 5.28
CA SER A 36 -7.88 -4.95 4.86
C SER A 36 -7.88 -4.60 3.39
N SER A 37 -7.07 -3.61 3.01
CA SER A 37 -6.66 -3.44 1.62
C SER A 37 -5.77 -4.61 1.18
N ASP A 38 -5.42 -4.63 -0.12
CA ASP A 38 -4.37 -5.50 -0.62
C ASP A 38 -3.08 -5.35 0.19
N GLY A 39 -2.36 -6.45 0.40
CA GLY A 39 -1.05 -6.41 1.05
C GLY A 39 -1.01 -6.79 2.52
N GLY A 40 -2.14 -7.20 3.10
CA GLY A 40 -2.13 -7.73 4.46
C GLY A 40 -3.46 -8.36 4.86
N THR A 41 -3.56 -8.65 6.15
CA THR A 41 -4.73 -9.25 6.79
C THR A 41 -4.99 -8.58 8.13
N VAL A 42 -6.17 -8.85 8.69
CA VAL A 42 -6.56 -8.39 10.04
C VAL A 42 -6.88 -9.60 10.92
N SER A 43 -6.63 -9.48 12.23
CA SER A 43 -6.83 -10.56 13.20
C SER A 43 -8.29 -11.00 13.38
N LEU A 44 -9.24 -10.14 13.01
CA LEU A 44 -10.68 -10.43 12.99
C LEU A 44 -11.36 -9.59 11.91
N SER A 45 -12.45 -10.10 11.34
CA SER A 45 -13.24 -9.39 10.30
C SER A 45 -14.40 -8.58 10.87
N GLY A 46 -14.70 -8.73 12.16
CA GLY A 46 -15.77 -8.02 12.83
C GLY A 46 -16.54 -8.86 13.83
N GLY A 47 -17.63 -8.29 14.35
CA GLY A 47 -18.49 -8.90 15.35
C GLY A 47 -19.54 -7.94 15.90
N THR A 48 -20.35 -8.44 16.84
CA THR A 48 -21.27 -7.61 17.64
C THR A 48 -20.80 -7.61 19.08
N TYR A 49 -20.60 -6.41 19.63
CA TYR A 49 -20.00 -6.19 20.95
C TYR A 49 -20.92 -5.34 21.81
N ASN A 50 -20.76 -5.42 23.13
CA ASN A 50 -21.52 -4.57 24.05
C ASN A 50 -21.03 -3.12 23.98
N TYR A 51 -21.92 -2.17 24.29
CA TYR A 51 -21.54 -0.76 24.42
C TYR A 51 -20.41 -0.60 25.44
N GLY A 52 -19.35 0.12 25.06
CA GLY A 52 -18.18 0.37 25.90
C GLY A 52 -17.15 -0.76 25.94
N GLU A 53 -17.42 -1.89 25.28
CA GLU A 53 -16.48 -2.99 25.18
C GLU A 53 -15.24 -2.56 24.39
N SER A 54 -14.06 -2.99 24.86
CA SER A 54 -12.78 -2.69 24.19
C SER A 54 -12.32 -3.90 23.40
N VAL A 55 -12.08 -3.71 22.10
CA VAL A 55 -11.65 -4.76 21.17
C VAL A 55 -10.26 -4.41 20.65
N THR A 56 -9.34 -5.36 20.71
CA THR A 56 -8.00 -5.22 20.13
C THR A 56 -7.93 -5.93 18.78
N ILE A 57 -7.51 -5.20 17.76
CA ILE A 57 -7.34 -5.67 16.40
C ILE A 57 -5.88 -5.48 15.96
N THR A 58 -5.34 -6.46 15.24
CA THR A 58 -3.97 -6.43 14.72
C THR A 58 -4.01 -6.50 13.21
N ALA A 59 -3.26 -5.63 12.55
CA ALA A 59 -2.98 -5.70 11.13
C ALA A 59 -1.67 -6.47 10.89
N THR A 60 -1.71 -7.48 10.05
CA THR A 60 -0.53 -8.29 9.68
C THR A 60 -0.20 -8.02 8.22
N GLN A 61 0.93 -7.36 7.96
CA GLN A 61 1.40 -7.09 6.60
C GLN A 61 1.94 -8.36 5.94
N ASN A 62 1.71 -8.51 4.64
CA ASN A 62 2.36 -9.52 3.83
C ASN A 62 3.79 -9.08 3.48
N SER A 63 4.58 -10.00 2.90
CA SER A 63 5.86 -9.63 2.27
C SER A 63 5.61 -8.54 1.23
N GLU A 64 6.57 -7.64 1.06
CA GLU A 64 6.51 -6.52 0.11
C GLU A 64 5.49 -5.42 0.42
N TYR A 65 4.85 -5.47 1.59
CA TYR A 65 3.96 -4.42 2.07
C TYR A 65 4.38 -3.90 3.45
N ILE A 66 3.86 -2.73 3.79
CA ILE A 66 3.98 -2.05 5.08
C ILE A 66 2.58 -1.66 5.52
N PHE A 67 2.22 -1.92 6.78
CA PHE A 67 1.03 -1.33 7.37
C PHE A 67 1.21 0.20 7.49
N GLU A 68 0.34 0.96 6.83
CA GLU A 68 0.40 2.42 6.82
C GLU A 68 -0.48 3.00 7.93
N SER A 69 -1.76 2.62 7.97
CA SER A 69 -2.73 3.17 8.90
C SER A 69 -4.02 2.36 8.94
N TRP A 70 -4.82 2.56 9.97
CA TRP A 70 -6.25 2.26 9.97
C TRP A 70 -7.03 3.40 9.30
N SER A 71 -8.23 3.12 8.79
CA SER A 71 -9.09 4.13 8.13
C SER A 71 -9.54 5.28 9.02
N ASN A 72 -9.40 5.17 10.34
CA ASN A 72 -9.62 6.26 11.28
C ASN A 72 -8.37 7.15 11.48
N GLY A 73 -7.30 6.92 10.72
CA GLY A 73 -6.05 7.66 10.78
C GLY A 73 -5.05 7.16 11.83
N SER A 74 -5.40 6.14 12.63
CA SER A 74 -4.45 5.60 13.62
C SER A 74 -3.35 4.79 12.94
N THR A 75 -2.10 5.00 13.36
CA THR A 75 -0.93 4.20 12.96
C THR A 75 -0.55 3.15 14.01
N GLN A 76 -1.31 3.06 15.11
CA GLN A 76 -1.06 2.08 16.17
C GLN A 76 -1.40 0.67 15.69
N ASN A 77 -0.51 -0.28 15.97
CA ASN A 77 -0.73 -1.69 15.66
C ASN A 77 0.00 -2.57 16.69
N PRO A 78 -0.69 -3.36 17.54
CA PRO A 78 -2.15 -3.54 17.59
C PRO A 78 -2.92 -2.26 17.97
N LEU A 79 -4.16 -2.13 17.47
CA LEU A 79 -5.08 -1.04 17.78
C LEU A 79 -6.18 -1.54 18.74
N THR A 80 -6.39 -0.82 19.83
CA THR A 80 -7.53 -1.06 20.73
C THR A 80 -8.61 0.01 20.49
N ILE A 81 -9.85 -0.43 20.26
CA ILE A 81 -11.01 0.43 20.03
C ILE A 81 -12.09 0.17 21.06
N THR A 82 -12.76 1.24 21.51
CA THR A 82 -13.97 1.13 22.32
C THR A 82 -15.20 1.16 21.43
N VAL A 83 -16.03 0.14 21.51
CA VAL A 83 -17.25 0.00 20.69
C VAL A 83 -18.39 0.80 21.33
N ASN A 84 -18.57 2.05 20.90
CA ASN A 84 -19.63 2.95 21.36
C ASN A 84 -20.69 3.25 20.30
N GLN A 85 -20.43 2.84 19.05
CA GLN A 85 -21.31 2.95 17.89
C GLN A 85 -20.98 1.84 16.90
N ASN A 86 -21.73 1.74 15.80
CA ASN A 86 -21.33 0.84 14.72
C ASN A 86 -20.03 1.39 14.08
N LEU A 87 -19.00 0.56 13.98
CA LEU A 87 -17.69 0.93 13.47
C LEU A 87 -17.33 0.13 12.23
N ASN A 88 -16.76 0.79 11.23
CA ASN A 88 -16.15 0.16 10.06
C ASN A 88 -14.70 0.63 9.97
N LEU A 89 -13.76 -0.30 10.07
CA LEU A 89 -12.33 -0.01 10.00
C LEU A 89 -11.71 -0.76 8.83
N ASN A 90 -10.82 -0.10 8.12
CA ASN A 90 -9.98 -0.72 7.09
C ASN A 90 -8.51 -0.59 7.49
N ALA A 91 -7.76 -1.69 7.48
CA ALA A 91 -6.31 -1.66 7.56
C ALA A 91 -5.74 -1.34 6.17
N ASN A 92 -5.01 -0.24 6.06
CA ASN A 92 -4.35 0.22 4.84
C ASN A 92 -2.91 -0.28 4.82
N PHE A 93 -2.54 -0.93 3.73
CA PHE A 93 -1.18 -1.36 3.46
C PHE A 93 -0.67 -0.73 2.17
N VAL A 94 0.59 -0.32 2.18
CA VAL A 94 1.28 0.22 1.02
C VAL A 94 2.43 -0.69 0.63
N LYS A 95 2.72 -0.79 -0.66
CA LYS A 95 3.89 -1.55 -1.11
C LYS A 95 5.17 -0.93 -0.55
N ARG A 96 6.13 -1.77 -0.20
CA ARG A 96 7.51 -1.36 0.07
C ARG A 96 8.06 -0.65 -1.15
N LYS A 97 8.95 0.31 -0.93
CA LYS A 97 9.68 1.00 -1.98
C LYS A 97 11.15 0.62 -1.89
N TYR A 98 11.79 0.48 -3.03
CA TYR A 98 13.21 0.15 -3.13
C TYR A 98 13.94 1.09 -4.08
N PRO A 99 15.15 1.55 -3.71
CA PRO A 99 15.99 2.34 -4.59
C PRO A 99 16.68 1.45 -5.64
N LEU A 100 16.88 2.03 -6.83
CA LEU A 100 17.79 1.54 -7.86
C LEU A 100 18.94 2.54 -8.00
N THR A 101 20.16 2.08 -7.75
CA THR A 101 21.38 2.87 -7.99
C THR A 101 22.08 2.32 -9.22
N ILE A 102 22.38 3.18 -10.19
CA ILE A 102 23.13 2.83 -11.40
C ILE A 102 24.45 3.58 -11.40
N ASN A 103 25.57 2.86 -11.38
CA ASN A 103 26.91 3.42 -11.48
C ASN A 103 27.48 3.16 -12.87
N ILE A 104 27.99 4.19 -13.54
CA ILE A 104 28.57 4.08 -14.87
C ILE A 104 30.10 4.19 -14.76
N GLN A 105 30.81 3.18 -15.25
CA GLN A 105 32.26 3.22 -15.47
C GLN A 105 32.55 3.29 -16.96
N GLY A 106 33.35 4.29 -17.37
CA GLY A 106 33.59 4.59 -18.78
C GLY A 106 32.56 5.55 -19.36
N GLU A 107 32.52 5.68 -20.69
CA GLU A 107 31.63 6.64 -21.37
C GLU A 107 30.44 5.94 -22.03
N GLY A 108 29.24 6.29 -21.56
CA GLY A 108 27.98 5.78 -22.07
C GLY A 108 26.81 6.28 -21.21
N THR A 109 25.62 5.80 -21.54
CA THR A 109 24.41 6.08 -20.76
C THR A 109 23.64 4.80 -20.50
N VAL A 110 22.79 4.81 -19.48
CA VAL A 110 21.81 3.75 -19.24
C VAL A 110 20.42 4.33 -19.44
N ARG A 111 19.63 3.70 -20.30
CA ARG A 111 18.21 4.02 -20.47
C ARG A 111 17.40 3.09 -19.59
N GLU A 112 16.53 3.66 -18.77
CA GLU A 112 15.57 2.93 -17.95
C GLU A 112 14.19 2.90 -18.62
N GLU A 113 13.57 1.73 -18.66
CA GLU A 113 12.21 1.55 -19.14
C GLU A 113 11.43 0.66 -18.18
N ILE A 114 10.28 1.14 -17.70
CA ILE A 114 9.40 0.34 -16.84
C ILE A 114 8.58 -0.61 -17.71
N VAL A 115 8.80 -1.91 -17.51
CA VAL A 115 8.14 -2.99 -18.25
C VAL A 115 6.81 -3.36 -17.60
N SER A 116 6.76 -3.40 -16.26
CA SER A 116 5.53 -3.58 -15.51
C SER A 116 5.46 -2.60 -14.36
N SER A 117 4.37 -1.83 -14.30
CA SER A 117 4.24 -0.75 -13.33
C SER A 117 3.61 -1.26 -12.03
N ALA A 118 4.39 -1.20 -10.96
CA ALA A 118 3.91 -0.72 -9.67
C ALA A 118 4.62 0.61 -9.40
N ARG A 119 4.46 1.62 -10.27
CA ARG A 119 5.29 2.83 -10.17
C ARG A 119 4.96 3.59 -8.87
N SER A 120 6.00 3.98 -8.14
CA SER A 120 5.89 4.85 -6.97
C SER A 120 5.52 6.26 -7.43
N SER A 121 4.84 7.03 -6.58
CA SER A 121 4.69 8.49 -6.74
C SER A 121 5.99 9.26 -6.49
N ASP A 122 6.98 8.61 -5.87
CA ASP A 122 8.33 9.13 -5.67
C ASP A 122 9.20 8.76 -6.88
N PRO A 123 9.85 9.73 -7.57
CA PRO A 123 10.70 9.44 -8.72
C PRO A 123 12.02 8.75 -8.37
N THR A 124 12.41 8.68 -7.10
CA THR A 124 13.69 8.11 -6.65
C THR A 124 13.60 6.66 -6.16
N GLU A 125 12.39 6.13 -6.03
CA GLU A 125 12.15 4.77 -5.54
C GLU A 125 11.08 4.07 -6.38
N TYR A 126 11.11 2.73 -6.37
CA TYR A 126 10.16 1.90 -7.09
C TYR A 126 9.34 1.07 -6.12
N ASN A 127 8.02 0.94 -6.29
CA ASN A 127 7.30 -0.01 -5.45
C ASN A 127 7.78 -1.43 -5.73
N SER A 128 7.74 -2.27 -4.71
CA SER A 128 8.17 -3.65 -4.80
C SER A 128 7.46 -4.42 -5.91
N GLY A 129 8.25 -5.23 -6.62
CA GLY A 129 7.87 -6.00 -7.79
C GLY A 129 7.87 -5.21 -9.10
N THR A 130 8.29 -3.93 -9.10
CA THR A 130 8.48 -3.18 -10.35
C THR A 130 9.54 -3.86 -11.20
N VAL A 131 9.22 -4.12 -12.46
CA VAL A 131 10.16 -4.70 -13.43
C VAL A 131 10.68 -3.59 -14.34
N ILE A 132 12.00 -3.42 -14.35
CA ILE A 132 12.70 -2.39 -15.11
C ILE A 132 13.62 -3.05 -16.12
N ARG A 133 13.57 -2.58 -17.35
CA ARG A 133 14.53 -2.88 -18.40
C ARG A 133 15.60 -1.79 -18.44
N LEU A 134 16.85 -2.20 -18.39
CA LEU A 134 18.02 -1.35 -18.49
C LEU A 134 18.70 -1.63 -19.83
N THR A 135 18.93 -0.58 -20.63
CA THR A 135 19.69 -0.66 -21.87
C THR A 135 20.94 0.20 -21.75
N ALA A 136 22.12 -0.40 -21.85
CA ALA A 136 23.40 0.28 -21.93
C ALA A 136 23.63 0.81 -23.35
N ASN A 137 23.88 2.11 -23.48
CA ASN A 137 24.18 2.78 -24.73
C ASN A 137 25.59 3.35 -24.64
N ALA A 138 26.56 2.68 -25.29
CA ALA A 138 27.94 3.14 -25.29
C ALA A 138 28.09 4.45 -26.08
N SER A 139 28.96 5.34 -25.62
CA SER A 139 29.37 6.52 -26.37
C SER A 139 30.25 6.13 -27.58
N ARG A 140 30.51 7.09 -28.47
CA ARG A 140 31.44 6.89 -29.60
C ARG A 140 32.80 6.41 -29.08
N ASP A 141 33.38 5.41 -29.75
CA ASP A 141 34.66 4.77 -29.43
C ASP A 141 34.68 3.95 -28.12
N TRP A 142 33.51 3.70 -27.53
CA TRP A 142 33.33 2.80 -26.38
C TRP A 142 32.43 1.62 -26.76
N VAL A 143 32.59 0.54 -26.01
CA VAL A 143 31.76 -0.67 -26.11
C VAL A 143 31.26 -1.03 -24.72
N PHE A 144 30.03 -1.53 -24.66
CA PHE A 144 29.52 -2.17 -23.45
C PHE A 144 30.33 -3.44 -23.17
N GLU A 145 30.76 -3.63 -21.93
CA GLU A 145 31.50 -4.81 -21.50
C GLU A 145 30.59 -5.73 -20.66
N GLU A 146 30.11 -5.22 -19.53
CA GLU A 146 29.29 -6.01 -18.59
C GLU A 146 28.45 -5.13 -17.65
N TRP A 147 27.43 -5.75 -17.08
CA TRP A 147 26.75 -5.33 -15.86
C TRP A 147 27.30 -6.11 -14.67
N THR A 148 27.47 -5.48 -13.52
CA THR A 148 27.84 -6.12 -12.25
C THR A 148 27.04 -5.57 -11.06
N GLY A 149 27.24 -6.15 -9.87
CA GLY A 149 26.58 -5.73 -8.64
C GLY A 149 25.39 -6.63 -8.30
N SER A 150 24.18 -6.10 -8.36
CA SER A 150 22.95 -6.87 -8.08
C SER A 150 22.58 -7.87 -9.17
N VAL A 151 23.25 -7.78 -10.32
CA VAL A 151 23.15 -8.65 -11.49
C VAL A 151 24.55 -8.77 -12.09
N THR A 152 24.83 -9.87 -12.80
CA THR A 152 26.06 -10.04 -13.56
C THR A 152 25.69 -10.55 -14.95
N GLU A 153 25.81 -9.69 -15.95
CA GLU A 153 25.31 -9.97 -17.30
C GLU A 153 26.23 -9.35 -18.36
N THR A 154 26.45 -10.06 -19.47
CA THR A 154 27.30 -9.62 -20.58
C THR A 154 26.49 -9.23 -21.82
N ILE A 155 25.17 -9.04 -21.65
CA ILE A 155 24.28 -8.50 -22.67
C ILE A 155 23.94 -7.03 -22.34
N SER A 156 23.88 -6.17 -23.36
CA SER A 156 23.69 -4.73 -23.18
C SER A 156 22.28 -4.33 -22.73
N GLU A 157 21.32 -5.24 -22.84
CA GLU A 157 19.94 -5.04 -22.37
C GLU A 157 19.56 -6.13 -21.37
N ILE A 158 19.17 -5.71 -20.17
CA ILE A 158 18.81 -6.61 -19.07
C ILE A 158 17.48 -6.18 -18.45
N THR A 159 16.81 -7.14 -17.79
CA THR A 159 15.60 -6.87 -17.02
C THR A 159 15.82 -7.22 -15.56
N ILE A 160 15.43 -6.34 -14.65
CA ILE A 160 15.55 -6.52 -13.20
C ILE A 160 14.20 -6.29 -12.51
N THR A 161 13.95 -7.06 -11.44
CA THR A 161 12.78 -6.89 -10.57
C THR A 161 13.19 -6.25 -9.27
N LEU A 162 12.64 -5.08 -8.94
CA LEU A 162 12.90 -4.35 -7.70
C LEU A 162 12.13 -4.98 -6.54
N ASP A 163 12.75 -5.94 -5.88
CA ASP A 163 12.27 -6.71 -4.71
C ASP A 163 13.08 -6.43 -3.43
N LYS A 164 14.14 -5.64 -3.56
CA LYS A 164 15.02 -5.13 -2.51
C LYS A 164 15.83 -3.95 -3.09
N PRO A 165 16.59 -3.19 -2.28
CA PRO A 165 17.53 -2.20 -2.82
C PRO A 165 18.49 -2.87 -3.80
N LYS A 166 18.67 -2.28 -4.99
CA LYS A 166 19.62 -2.77 -5.99
C LYS A 166 20.61 -1.69 -6.38
N THR A 167 21.88 -2.10 -6.42
CA THR A 167 22.96 -1.36 -7.07
C THR A 167 23.42 -2.14 -8.29
N VAL A 168 23.38 -1.51 -9.46
CA VAL A 168 23.86 -2.07 -10.72
C VAL A 168 24.99 -1.19 -11.22
N ASN A 169 26.13 -1.81 -11.55
CA ASN A 169 27.24 -1.10 -12.17
C ASN A 169 27.29 -1.51 -13.64
N VAL A 170 27.47 -0.56 -14.54
CA VAL A 170 27.74 -0.81 -15.96
C VAL A 170 29.17 -0.41 -16.28
N ARG A 171 29.86 -1.26 -17.00
CA ARG A 171 31.21 -0.98 -17.48
C ARG A 171 31.22 -0.86 -18.99
N PHE A 172 31.75 0.25 -19.46
CA PHE A 172 32.12 0.49 -20.84
C PHE A 172 33.65 0.49 -20.94
N MET A 173 34.18 -0.08 -22.01
CA MET A 173 35.60 -0.02 -22.36
C MET A 173 35.82 0.72 -23.66
N ARG A 174 36.96 1.38 -23.81
CA ARG A 174 37.34 1.92 -25.12
C ARG A 174 37.51 0.78 -26.11
N TYR A 175 37.06 1.00 -27.35
CA TYR A 175 37.08 0.01 -28.41
C TYR A 175 38.48 -0.60 -28.64
N PHE A 176 39.54 0.19 -28.49
CA PHE A 176 40.92 -0.29 -28.66
C PHE A 176 41.42 -1.14 -27.49
N ASP A 177 40.92 -0.92 -26.27
CA ASP A 177 41.27 -1.74 -25.10
C ASP A 177 40.51 -3.08 -25.13
N TYR A 178 39.29 -3.07 -25.67
CA TYR A 178 38.49 -4.28 -25.89
C TYR A 178 39.09 -5.22 -26.95
N ASN A 179 39.70 -4.66 -28.00
CA ASN A 179 40.25 -5.41 -29.12
C ASN A 179 41.77 -5.63 -29.05
N GLN A 180 42.41 -5.57 -27.88
CA GLN A 180 43.81 -5.99 -27.76
C GLN A 180 43.90 -7.52 -27.83
N PRO A 181 44.49 -8.12 -28.88
CA PRO A 181 44.86 -9.52 -28.79
C PRO A 181 45.98 -9.64 -27.73
N SER A 182 45.88 -10.65 -26.87
CA SER A 182 46.81 -10.93 -25.77
C SER A 182 48.22 -11.28 -26.30
N TYR A 183 48.99 -10.30 -26.78
CA TYR A 183 50.32 -10.54 -27.33
C TYR A 183 51.31 -9.45 -26.95
N PHE A 184 51.60 -9.27 -25.66
CA PHE A 184 52.87 -8.68 -25.23
C PHE A 184 53.30 -9.21 -23.85
N PHE A 185 53.55 -10.53 -23.77
CA PHE A 185 54.52 -11.09 -22.81
C PHE A 185 55.34 -12.19 -23.50
N GLN A 186 56.05 -11.86 -24.57
CA GLN A 186 57.29 -12.57 -24.89
C GLN A 186 58.36 -11.54 -25.25
N ASN A 187 59.47 -11.64 -24.52
CA ASN A 187 60.81 -11.09 -24.77
C ASN A 187 61.07 -9.64 -24.32
N ASN A 188 61.62 -9.49 -23.11
CA ASN A 188 63.08 -9.39 -22.92
C ASN A 188 63.46 -9.60 -21.44
#